data_AF-A0AAW2SQM3-F1
#
_entry.id   AF-A0AAW2SQM3-F1
#
_cell.length_a   1.000
_cell.length_b   1.000
_cell.length_c   1.000
_cell.angle_alpha   90.00
_cell.angle_beta   90.00
_cell.angle_gamma   90.00
#
_symmetry.space_group_name_H-M   'P 1'
#
loop_
_entity.id
_entity.type
_entity.pdbx_description
1 polymer ?
#
loop_
_entity_poly.entity_id
_entity_poly.type
_entity_poly.pdbx_seq_one_letter_code
_entity_poly.pdbx_strand_id
1 'polypeptide(L)'
;MEKADSSRRASRNQPNPLPVLAILAKDVGELAIKEKDMFSPILKRWHPFAAGVAVATLHACYGNELKQFISGITELTRCCANIKSRR
;
A
#
# COMPACT_ATOMS: atom_id res chain seq x y z
N MET A 1 13.51 -14.43 -3.08
CA MET A 1 12.08 -14.20 -2.78
C MET A 1 11.84 -13.77 -1.33
N GLU A 2 12.58 -14.32 -0.35
CA GLU A 2 12.27 -14.21 1.09
C GLU A 2 12.44 -12.81 1.72
N LYS A 3 13.36 -11.97 1.22
CA LYS A 3 13.64 -10.65 1.82
C LYS A 3 12.49 -9.63 1.69
N ALA A 4 11.61 -9.78 0.70
CA ALA A 4 10.48 -8.86 0.50
C ALA A 4 9.38 -9.09 1.55
N ASP A 5 9.16 -10.35 1.95
CA ASP A 5 8.12 -10.72 2.92
C ASP A 5 8.52 -10.32 4.35
N SER A 6 9.80 -10.47 4.70
CA SER A 6 10.33 -10.06 6.00
C SER A 6 10.28 -8.55 6.22
N SER A 7 10.50 -7.75 5.17
CA SER A 7 10.39 -6.28 5.23
C SER A 7 8.95 -5.82 5.50
N ARG A 8 7.96 -6.46 4.84
CA ARG A 8 6.53 -6.17 5.05
C ARG A 8 6.11 -6.46 6.49
N ARG A 9 6.56 -7.59 7.06
CA ARG A 9 6.26 -7.95 8.46
C ARG A 9 6.94 -7.05 9.49
N ALA A 10 8.16 -6.58 9.22
CA ALA A 10 8.88 -5.68 10.12
C ALA A 10 8.25 -4.28 10.21
N SER A 11 7.65 -3.77 9.11
CA SER A 11 6.97 -2.46 9.13
C SER A 11 5.68 -2.44 9.94
N ARG A 12 5.03 -3.60 10.13
CA ARG A 12 3.75 -3.75 10.83
C ARG A 12 3.83 -3.46 12.34
N ASN A 13 5.05 -3.43 12.90
CA ASN A 13 5.31 -3.23 14.33
C ASN A 13 5.88 -1.83 14.67
N GLN A 14 5.90 -0.88 13.73
CA GLN A 14 6.34 0.48 14.02
C GLN A 14 5.23 1.30 14.68
N PRO A 15 5.52 2.02 15.79
CA PRO A 15 4.53 2.78 16.58
C PRO A 15 3.89 3.96 15.84
N ASN A 16 4.37 4.28 14.62
CA ASN A 16 3.82 5.33 13.77
C ASN A 16 3.43 4.74 12.41
N PRO A 17 2.15 4.39 12.20
CA PRO A 17 1.68 3.82 10.95
C PRO A 17 1.55 4.84 9.79
N LEU A 18 1.45 6.14 10.11
CA LEU A 18 1.46 7.24 9.13
C LEU A 18 2.72 7.29 8.24
N PRO A 19 3.95 7.25 8.78
CA PRO A 19 5.16 7.21 7.95
C PRO A 19 5.30 5.92 7.14
N VAL A 20 4.74 4.79 7.59
CA VAL A 20 4.78 3.52 6.84
C VAL A 20 3.98 3.62 5.54
N LEU A 21 2.78 4.22 5.56
CA LEU A 21 1.98 4.42 4.34
C LEU A 21 2.58 5.44 3.38
N ALA A 22 3.28 6.45 3.89
CA ALA A 22 4.00 7.41 3.06
C ALA A 22 5.18 6.74 2.32
N ILE A 23 5.94 5.89 3.02
CA ILE A 23 7.02 5.08 2.42
C ILE A 23 6.43 4.13 1.38
N LEU A 24 5.33 3.44 1.71
CA LEU A 24 4.66 2.53 0.79
C LEU A 24 4.18 3.25 -0.49
N ALA A 25 3.62 4.46 -0.37
CA ALA A 25 3.19 5.25 -1.52
C ALA A 25 4.38 5.61 -2.43
N LYS A 26 5.51 6.00 -1.83
CA LYS A 26 6.74 6.31 -2.55
C LYS A 26 7.27 5.07 -3.29
N ASP A 27 7.34 3.93 -2.61
CA ASP A 27 7.83 2.67 -3.19
C ASP A 27 6.93 2.19 -4.33
N VAL A 28 5.61 2.32 -4.18
CA VAL A 28 4.64 1.99 -5.24
C VAL A 28 4.80 2.90 -6.46
N GLY A 29 5.05 4.19 -6.24
CA GLY A 29 5.34 5.14 -7.31
C GLY A 29 6.63 4.81 -8.07
N GLU A 30 7.71 4.53 -7.35
CA GLU A 30 8.98 4.10 -7.96
C GLU A 30 8.85 2.78 -8.71
N LEU A 31 8.08 1.83 -8.17
CA LEU A 31 7.83 0.55 -8.81
C LEU A 31 7.01 0.72 -10.10
N ALA A 32 6.00 1.59 -10.11
CA ALA A 32 5.22 1.91 -11.30
C ALA A 32 6.08 2.54 -12.42
N ILE A 33 7.02 3.41 -12.06
CA ILE A 33 7.96 4.01 -13.01
C ILE A 33 8.88 2.93 -13.60
N LYS A 34 9.48 2.08 -12.75
CA LYS A 34 10.33 0.96 -13.19
C LYS A 34 9.57 -0.01 -14.08
N GLU A 35 8.31 -0.31 -13.75
CA GLU A 35 7.47 -1.19 -14.55
C GLU A 35 7.24 -0.60 -15.95
N LYS A 36 6.95 0.70 -16.01
CA LYS A 36 6.77 1.42 -17.27
C LYS A 36 8.06 1.44 -18.10
N ASP A 37 9.22 1.64 -17.48
CA ASP A 37 10.46 1.78 -18.25
C ASP A 37 11.01 0.42 -18.72
N MET A 38 10.80 -0.64 -17.93
CA MET A 38 11.36 -1.97 -18.22
C MET A 38 10.39 -2.87 -18.99
N PHE A 39 9.12 -2.93 -18.56
CA PHE A 39 8.16 -3.87 -19.12
C PHE A 39 7.26 -3.25 -20.20
N SER A 40 6.99 -1.94 -20.16
CA SER A 40 6.21 -1.29 -21.21
C SER A 40 6.79 -1.46 -22.62
N PRO A 41 8.11 -1.32 -22.88
CA PRO A 41 8.65 -1.55 -24.23
C PRO A 41 8.53 -3.01 -24.70
N ILE A 42 8.54 -3.97 -23.76
CA ILE A 42 8.45 -5.41 -24.05
C ILE A 42 6.98 -5.82 -24.28
N LEU A 43 6.10 -5.39 -23.38
CA LEU A 43 4.69 -5.79 -23.36
C LEU A 43 3.82 -4.99 -24.32
N LYS A 44 4.25 -3.79 -24.79
CA LYS A 44 3.52 -3.03 -25.82
C LYS A 44 3.27 -3.81 -27.10
N ARG A 45 4.11 -4.80 -27.41
CA ARG A 45 3.96 -5.67 -28.58
C ARG A 45 2.81 -6.68 -28.44
N TRP A 46 2.37 -6.92 -27.20
CA TRP A 46 1.34 -7.90 -26.84
C TRP A 46 0.07 -7.25 -26.30
N HIS A 47 0.21 -6.13 -25.57
CA HIS A 47 -0.90 -5.42 -24.95
C HIS A 47 -0.63 -3.90 -24.93
N PRO A 48 -1.42 -3.09 -25.67
CA PRO A 48 -1.18 -1.65 -25.80
C PRO A 48 -1.25 -0.88 -24.47
N PHE A 49 -1.92 -1.44 -23.46
CA PHE A 49 -2.09 -0.84 -22.13
C PHE A 49 -1.41 -1.63 -21.00
N ALA A 50 -0.37 -2.41 -21.27
CA ALA A 50 0.31 -3.22 -20.24
C ALA A 50 0.75 -2.42 -19.01
N ALA A 51 1.32 -1.23 -19.22
CA ALA A 51 1.70 -0.33 -18.12
C ALA A 51 0.47 0.17 -17.32
N GLY A 52 -0.66 0.41 -17.99
CA GLY A 52 -1.90 0.83 -17.32
C GLY A 52 -2.47 -0.25 -16.40
N VAL A 53 -2.43 -1.52 -16.84
CA VAL A 53 -2.88 -2.66 -16.03
C VAL A 53 -2.00 -2.86 -14.79
N ALA A 54 -0.68 -2.75 -14.95
CA ALA A 54 0.24 -2.84 -13.81
C ALA A 54 0.04 -1.70 -12.80
N VAL A 55 -0.11 -0.46 -13.27
CA VAL A 55 -0.40 0.70 -12.41
C VAL A 55 -1.74 0.54 -11.69
N ALA A 56 -2.79 0.09 -12.38
CA ALA A 56 -4.10 -0.14 -11.77
C ALA A 56 -4.03 -1.20 -10.66
N THR A 57 -3.27 -2.27 -10.90
CA THR A 57 -3.04 -3.34 -9.92
C THR A 57 -2.27 -2.83 -8.70
N LEU A 58 -1.20 -2.05 -8.91
CA LEU A 58 -0.43 -1.42 -7.83
C LEU A 58 -1.28 -0.44 -7.02
N HIS A 59 -2.10 0.37 -7.69
CA HIS A 59 -3.03 1.30 -7.05
C HIS A 59 -4.07 0.58 -6.18
N ALA A 60 -4.66 -0.51 -6.70
CA ALA A 60 -5.61 -1.31 -5.95
C ALA A 60 -4.97 -1.95 -4.70
N CYS A 61 -3.74 -2.43 -4.83
CA CYS A 61 -2.98 -3.00 -3.72
C CYS A 61 -2.71 -1.97 -2.61
N TYR A 62 -2.27 -0.76 -2.98
CA TYR A 62 -2.08 0.34 -2.02
C TYR A 62 -3.40 0.76 -1.35
N GLY A 63 -4.49 0.87 -2.11
CA GLY A 63 -5.81 1.23 -1.59
C GLY A 63 -6.31 0.26 -0.52
N ASN A 64 -6.01 -1.04 -0.66
CA ASN A 64 -6.38 -2.05 0.33
C ASN A 64 -5.61 -1.87 1.66
N GLU A 65 -4.32 -1.58 1.58
CA GLU A 65 -3.49 -1.28 2.77
C GLU A 65 -3.95 0.02 3.46
N LEU A 66 -4.24 1.06 2.69
CA LEU A 66 -4.79 2.32 3.21
C LEU A 66 -6.14 2.10 3.89
N LYS A 67 -7.03 1.28 3.32
CA LYS A 67 -8.34 0.97 3.91
C LYS A 67 -8.19 0.21 5.23
N GLN A 68 -7.29 -0.77 5.31
CA GLN A 68 -7.01 -1.48 6.56
C GLN A 68 -6.47 -0.54 7.65
N PHE A 69 -5.59 0.40 7.28
CA PHE A 69 -5.07 1.39 8.20
C PHE A 69 -6.16 2.30 8.78
N ILE A 70 -7.02 2.85 7.92
CA ILE A 70 -8.15 3.71 8.34
C ILE A 70 -9.11 2.92 9.23
N SER A 71 -9.41 1.67 8.89
CA SER A 71 -10.26 0.80 9.71
C SER A 71 -9.67 0.58 11.11
N GLY A 72 -8.36 0.35 11.21
CA GLY A 72 -7.66 0.19 12.49
C GLY A 72 -7.73 1.45 13.37
N ILE A 73 -7.54 2.65 12.79
CA ILE A 73 -7.69 3.92 13.52
C ILE A 73 -9.13 4.12 14.00
N THR A 74 -10.11 3.80 13.15
CA THR A 74 -11.53 3.98 13.45
C THR A 74 -11.98 3.06 14.58
N GLU A 75 -11.47 1.83 14.62
CA GLU A 75 -11.73 0.87 15.70
C GLU A 75 -11.14 1.33 17.04
N LEU A 76 -9.89 1.80 17.03
CA LEU A 76 -9.24 2.38 18.21
C LEU A 76 -9.98 3.62 18.74
N THR A 77 -10.44 4.48 17.83
CA THR A 77 -11.21 5.69 18.17
C THR A 77 -12.56 5.34 18.80
N ARG A 78 -13.25 4.33 18.28
CA ARG A 78 -14.54 3.87 18.80
C ARG A 78 -14.42 3.21 20.17
N CYS A 79 -13.31 2.53 20.45
CA CYS A 79 -13.04 1.98 21.78
C CYS A 79 -12.91 3.10 22.83
N CYS A 80 -12.12 4.14 22.55
CA CYS A 80 -11.95 5.28 23.45
C CYS A 80 -13.22 6.13 23.61
N ALA A 81 -14.05 6.26 22.57
CA ALA A 81 -15.32 7.00 22.66
C ALA A 81 -16.34 6.33 23.59
N ASN A 82 -16.42 4.98 23.60
CA ASN A 82 -17.34 4.25 24.49
C ASN A 82 -16.96 4.34 25.97
N ILE A 83 -15.69 4.59 26.29
CA ILE A 83 -15.23 4.78 27.68
C ILE A 83 -15.71 6.13 28.26
N LYS A 84 -15.94 7.15 27.43
CA LYS A 84 -16.49 8.45 27.88
C LYS A 84 -18.00 8.42 28.16
N SER A 85 -18.73 7.43 27.63
CA SER A 85 -20.19 7.32 27.83
C SER A 85 -20.59 6.53 29.07
N ARG A 86 -19.62 6.03 29.87
CA ARG A 86 -19.85 5.28 31.11
C ARG A 86 -19.37 6.01 32.37
N ARG A 87 -19.09 7.31 32.30
CA ARG A 87 -18.88 8.18 33.46
C ARG A 87 -19.99 9.21 33.57
#